data_AF-A0A0H2M5G7-F1
#
_entry.id   AF-A0A0H2M5G7-F1
#
_cell.length_a   1.000
_cell.length_b   1.000
_cell.length_c   1.000
_cell.angle_alpha   90.00
_cell.angle_beta   90.00
_cell.angle_gamma   90.00
#
_symmetry.space_group_name_H-M   'P 1'
#
loop_
_entity.id
_entity.type
_entity.pdbx_description
1 polymer ?
#
loop_
_entity_poly.entity_id
_entity_poly.type
_entity_poly.pdbx_seq_one_letter_code
_entity_poly.pdbx_strand_id
1 'polypeptide(L)'
;MKPDLDAFIDARRTVPFAYFSHDCAHIAADWVRENTGRDVLADLRVDGGPLARQNLLAALRTVRAAGGILQAGMQRLGPCLPSLMAQRGDVVLALSGRKIGIVSGYSYGICTGAHIVCPGNDRLEFLPLSDGVAAWRV
;
A
#
# COMPACT_ATOMS: atom_id res chain seq x y z
N MET A 1 6.45 21.48 -6.04
CA MET A 1 7.61 20.58 -6.01
C MET A 1 7.07 19.16 -5.94
N LYS A 2 7.45 18.27 -6.87
CA LYS A 2 7.01 16.87 -6.81
C LYS A 2 7.72 16.23 -5.60
N PRO A 3 7.01 15.51 -4.70
CA PRO A 3 7.65 14.91 -3.54
C PRO A 3 8.69 13.87 -3.95
N ASP A 4 9.68 13.72 -3.09
CA ASP A 4 10.83 12.86 -3.34
C ASP A 4 10.56 11.45 -2.81
N LEU A 5 10.33 10.51 -3.74
CA LEU A 5 10.10 9.11 -3.42
C LEU A 5 11.30 8.47 -2.71
N ASP A 6 12.53 8.86 -3.05
CA ASP A 6 13.71 8.27 -2.40
C ASP A 6 13.79 8.70 -0.95
N ALA A 7 13.53 9.98 -0.65
CA ALA A 7 13.43 10.47 0.72
C ALA A 7 12.29 9.80 1.49
N PHE A 8 11.12 9.61 0.87
CA PHE A 8 9.98 8.92 1.48
C PHE A 8 10.31 7.48 1.90
N ILE A 9 11.00 6.74 1.01
CA ILE A 9 11.42 5.36 1.24
C ILE A 9 12.52 5.31 2.28
N ASP A 10 13.52 6.19 2.18
CA ASP A 10 14.69 6.16 3.07
C ASP A 10 14.31 6.43 4.52
N ALA A 11 13.40 7.39 4.76
CA ALA A 11 12.86 7.68 6.08
C ALA A 11 12.14 6.49 6.75
N ARG A 12 11.70 5.50 5.97
CA ARG A 12 10.95 4.32 6.42
C ARG A 12 11.72 3.01 6.26
N ARG A 13 12.92 3.07 5.68
CA ARG A 13 13.67 1.90 5.21
C ARG A 13 13.86 0.85 6.29
N THR A 14 14.19 1.26 7.51
CA THR A 14 14.49 0.37 8.65
C THR A 14 13.33 0.21 9.62
N VAL A 15 12.14 0.72 9.29
CA VAL A 15 10.97 0.61 10.16
C VAL A 15 10.31 -0.75 9.92
N PRO A 16 10.09 -1.56 10.96
CA PRO A 16 9.46 -2.87 10.82
C PRO A 16 7.97 -2.77 10.48
N PHE A 17 7.37 -3.88 10.05
CA PHE A 17 5.94 -3.95 9.80
C PHE A 17 5.15 -3.74 11.10
N ALA A 18 4.14 -2.86 11.06
CA ALA A 18 3.22 -2.66 12.16
C ALA A 18 1.80 -2.37 11.64
N TYR A 19 0.82 -3.17 12.07
CA TYR A 19 -0.58 -2.90 11.72
C TYR A 19 -1.01 -1.49 12.16
N PHE A 20 -1.85 -0.84 11.35
CA PHE A 20 -2.44 0.48 11.59
C PHE A 20 -1.47 1.67 11.64
N SER A 21 -0.18 1.45 11.34
CA SER A 21 0.84 2.50 11.40
C SER A 21 1.90 2.36 10.31
N HIS A 22 2.40 1.14 10.08
CA HIS A 22 3.42 0.83 9.09
C HIS A 22 3.12 -0.50 8.38
N ASP A 23 1.88 -0.64 7.92
CA ASP A 23 1.43 -1.75 7.07
C ASP A 23 1.27 -1.30 5.61
N CYS A 24 0.99 -2.25 4.72
CA CYS A 24 0.97 -2.00 3.29
C CYS A 24 -0.07 -0.96 2.87
N ALA A 25 -1.25 -0.94 3.51
CA ALA A 25 -2.30 0.03 3.21
C ALA A 25 -1.92 1.42 3.71
N HIS A 26 -1.33 1.51 4.91
CA HIS A 26 -0.92 2.79 5.51
C HIS A 26 0.25 3.43 4.75
N ILE A 27 1.28 2.67 4.40
CA ILE A 27 2.43 3.20 3.64
C ILE A 27 1.99 3.68 2.25
N ALA A 28 1.18 2.88 1.54
CA ALA A 28 0.66 3.28 0.24
C ALA A 28 -0.23 4.53 0.34
N ALA A 29 -1.11 4.61 1.36
CA ALA A 29 -1.96 5.76 1.58
C ALA A 29 -1.18 7.02 1.94
N ASP A 30 -0.14 6.89 2.77
CA ASP A 30 0.73 8.00 3.15
C ASP A 30 1.51 8.52 1.95
N TRP A 31 2.01 7.65 1.06
CA TRP A 31 2.64 8.06 -0.19
C TRP A 31 1.65 8.77 -1.12
N VAL A 32 0.43 8.24 -1.29
CA VAL A 32 -0.60 8.90 -2.10
C VAL A 32 -0.94 10.28 -1.53
N ARG A 33 -1.04 10.39 -0.21
CA ARG A 33 -1.28 11.68 0.46
C ARG A 33 -0.12 12.64 0.24
N GLU A 34 1.12 12.18 0.32
CA GLU A 34 2.29 13.02 0.08
C GLU A 34 2.37 13.48 -1.38
N ASN A 35 2.13 12.57 -2.34
CA ASN A 35 2.20 12.85 -3.78
C ASN A 35 1.05 13.69 -4.33
N THR A 36 -0.17 13.49 -3.81
CA THR A 36 -1.39 14.08 -4.38
C THR A 36 -2.15 15.00 -3.44
N GLY A 37 -1.77 15.04 -2.16
CA GLY A 37 -2.53 15.72 -1.10
C GLY A 37 -3.79 14.96 -0.64
N ARG A 38 -4.15 13.84 -1.27
CA ARG A 38 -5.37 13.08 -0.98
C ARG A 38 -5.11 11.92 -0.01
N ASP A 39 -5.74 11.94 1.16
CA ASP A 39 -5.74 10.79 2.07
C ASP A 39 -6.84 9.79 1.66
N VAL A 40 -6.43 8.69 1.03
CA VAL A 40 -7.33 7.64 0.56
C VAL A 40 -7.91 6.76 1.66
N LEU A 41 -7.49 6.94 2.92
CA LEU A 41 -8.02 6.24 4.09
C LEU A 41 -8.74 7.18 5.07
N ALA A 42 -8.94 8.46 4.71
CA ALA A 42 -9.50 9.47 5.61
C ALA A 42 -10.80 9.04 6.31
N ASP A 43 -11.77 8.57 5.54
CA ASP A 43 -13.08 8.08 6.00
C ASP A 43 -12.99 6.82 6.89
N LEU A 44 -11.88 6.09 6.83
CA LEU A 44 -11.67 4.91 7.66
C LEU A 44 -10.98 5.25 8.99
N ARG A 45 -10.24 6.36 9.02
CA ARG A 45 -9.46 6.85 10.16
C ARG A 45 -10.26 7.78 11.08
N VAL A 46 -11.41 8.32 10.63
CA VAL A 46 -12.29 9.17 11.45
C VAL A 46 -12.72 8.51 12.76
N ASP A 47 -13.07 9.30 13.77
CA ASP A 47 -13.58 8.79 15.04
C ASP A 47 -14.77 7.84 14.86
N GLY A 48 -14.65 6.66 15.45
CA GLY A 48 -15.63 5.58 15.28
C GLY A 48 -15.51 4.78 13.97
N GLY A 49 -14.61 5.18 13.06
CA GLY A 49 -14.30 4.51 11.82
C GLY A 49 -13.61 3.15 11.99
N PRO A 50 -13.58 2.30 10.94
CA PRO A 50 -13.04 0.94 11.02
C PRO A 50 -11.57 0.84 11.43
N LEU A 51 -10.75 1.85 11.16
CA LEU A 51 -9.33 1.88 11.53
C LEU A 51 -9.06 2.65 12.83
N ALA A 52 -10.00 3.48 13.30
CA ALA A 52 -9.81 4.30 14.50
C ALA A 52 -9.54 3.47 15.77
N ARG A 53 -10.15 2.29 15.87
CA ARG A 53 -9.95 1.37 17.00
C ARG A 53 -8.80 0.39 16.82
N GLN A 54 -8.00 0.53 15.75
CA GLN A 54 -6.89 -0.38 15.44
C GLN A 54 -7.29 -1.86 15.52
N ASN A 55 -8.46 -2.20 14.98
CA ASN A 55 -9.04 -3.53 15.07
C ASN A 55 -8.89 -4.28 13.75
N LEU A 56 -8.10 -5.36 13.75
CA LEU A 56 -7.78 -6.12 12.53
C LEU A 56 -9.02 -6.77 11.92
N LEU A 57 -9.95 -7.26 12.73
CA LEU A 57 -11.20 -7.83 12.22
C LEU A 57 -12.06 -6.76 11.54
N ALA A 58 -12.08 -5.54 12.06
CA ALA A 58 -12.80 -4.43 11.42
C ALA A 58 -12.17 -4.08 10.06
N ALA A 59 -10.84 -3.96 10.00
CA ALA A 59 -10.12 -3.70 8.76
C ALA A 59 -10.36 -4.81 7.71
N LEU A 60 -10.27 -6.08 8.11
CA LEU A 60 -10.53 -7.21 7.22
C LEU A 60 -11.99 -7.25 6.72
N ARG A 61 -12.96 -6.86 7.58
CA ARG A 61 -14.36 -6.72 7.16
C ARG A 61 -14.55 -5.59 6.15
N THR A 62 -13.86 -4.47 6.31
CA THR A 62 -13.86 -3.37 5.32
C THR A 62 -13.33 -3.86 3.97
N VAL A 63 -12.20 -4.57 3.96
CA VAL A 63 -11.64 -5.16 2.72
C VAL A 63 -12.61 -6.17 2.10
N ARG A 64 -13.24 -7.04 2.91
CA ARG A 64 -14.22 -8.01 2.42
C ARG A 64 -15.47 -7.33 1.84
N ALA A 65 -15.99 -6.31 2.51
CA ALA A 65 -17.16 -5.56 2.06
C ALA A 65 -16.88 -4.82 0.73
N ALA A 66 -15.64 -4.40 0.49
CA ALA A 66 -15.22 -3.84 -0.78
C ALA A 66 -15.11 -4.89 -1.91
N GLY A 67 -15.20 -6.19 -1.62
CA GLY A 67 -15.01 -7.27 -2.61
C GLY A 67 -13.58 -7.81 -2.68
N GLY A 68 -12.77 -7.56 -1.63
CA GLY A 68 -11.37 -7.96 -1.56
C GLY A 68 -10.41 -6.80 -1.81
N ILE A 69 -9.11 -7.06 -1.65
CA ILE A 69 -8.08 -6.02 -1.62
C ILE A 69 -7.86 -5.34 -2.98
N LEU A 70 -7.98 -6.07 -4.09
CA LEU A 70 -7.94 -5.44 -5.42
C LEU A 70 -9.10 -4.44 -5.59
N GLN A 71 -10.32 -4.85 -5.23
CA GLN A 71 -11.51 -4.01 -5.34
C GLN A 71 -11.47 -2.82 -4.38
N ALA A 72 -10.94 -2.99 -3.17
CA ALA A 72 -10.64 -1.89 -2.26
C ALA A 72 -9.69 -0.88 -2.92
N GLY A 73 -8.64 -1.35 -3.59
CA GLY A 73 -7.73 -0.50 -4.37
C GLY A 73 -8.47 0.26 -5.47
N MET A 74 -9.33 -0.42 -6.23
CA MET A 74 -10.11 0.21 -7.31
C MET A 74 -11.07 1.29 -6.79
N GLN A 75 -11.75 1.04 -5.68
CA GLN A 75 -12.67 2.02 -5.07
C GLN A 75 -11.94 3.26 -4.53
N ARG A 76 -10.70 3.10 -4.05
CA ARG A 76 -9.93 4.18 -3.40
C ARG A 76 -9.04 4.95 -4.38
N LEU A 77 -8.37 4.25 -5.28
CA LEU A 77 -7.37 4.81 -6.20
C LEU A 77 -7.91 4.98 -7.62
N GLY A 78 -9.08 4.41 -7.95
CA GLY A 78 -9.67 4.43 -9.29
C GLY A 78 -9.30 3.20 -10.12
N PRO A 79 -9.54 3.24 -11.44
CA PRO A 79 -9.27 2.09 -12.31
C PRO A 79 -7.78 1.72 -12.27
N CYS A 80 -7.50 0.41 -12.20
CA CYS A 80 -6.13 -0.10 -12.22
C CYS A 80 -5.62 -0.33 -13.66
N LEU A 81 -4.31 -0.31 -13.79
CA LEU A 81 -3.55 -0.71 -14.97
C LEU A 81 -2.86 -2.06 -14.73
N PRO A 82 -2.42 -2.76 -15.79
CA PRO A 82 -1.46 -3.86 -15.65
C PRO A 82 -0.22 -3.42 -14.87
N SER A 83 0.28 -4.27 -13.97
CA SER A 83 1.42 -3.95 -13.09
C SER A 83 2.68 -3.52 -13.84
N LEU A 84 2.98 -4.17 -14.97
CA LEU A 84 4.15 -3.84 -15.81
C LEU A 84 4.07 -2.47 -16.50
N MET A 85 2.91 -1.79 -16.44
CA MET A 85 2.75 -0.41 -16.90
C MET A 85 2.94 0.62 -15.77
N ALA A 86 3.24 0.16 -14.56
CA ALA A 86 3.52 1.04 -13.43
C ALA A 86 4.74 1.91 -13.72
N GLN A 87 4.63 3.19 -13.39
CA GLN A 87 5.74 4.13 -13.41
C GLN A 87 6.26 4.37 -11.99
N ARG A 88 7.47 4.91 -11.88
CA ARG A 88 8.03 5.27 -10.58
C ARG A 88 7.09 6.23 -9.83
N GLY A 89 6.69 5.85 -8.62
CA GLY A 89 5.70 6.55 -7.80
C GLY A 89 4.29 5.96 -7.88
N ASP A 90 3.99 5.07 -8.81
CA ASP A 90 2.68 4.42 -8.87
C ASP A 90 2.52 3.43 -7.71
N VAL A 91 1.29 3.27 -7.22
CA VAL A 91 0.96 2.22 -6.24
C VAL A 91 0.75 0.92 -6.98
N VAL A 92 1.30 -0.18 -6.46
CA VAL A 92 1.20 -1.51 -7.06
C VAL A 92 0.68 -2.50 -6.02
N LEU A 93 -0.27 -3.34 -6.41
CA LEU A 93 -0.67 -4.52 -5.65
C LEU A 93 0.22 -5.68 -6.08
N ALA A 94 1.01 -6.24 -5.17
CA ALA A 94 1.89 -7.38 -5.41
C ALA A 94 1.38 -8.64 -4.69
N LEU A 95 1.72 -9.80 -5.24
CA LEU A 95 1.56 -11.07 -4.52
C LEU A 95 2.66 -11.18 -3.46
N SER A 96 2.27 -11.14 -2.19
CA SER A 96 3.13 -11.52 -1.07
C SER A 96 3.30 -13.03 -1.04
N GLY A 97 4.20 -13.52 -1.89
CA GLY A 97 4.70 -14.89 -1.84
C GLY A 97 5.72 -15.04 -0.71
N ARG A 98 5.25 -15.38 0.50
CA ARG A 98 6.08 -15.75 1.69
C ARG A 98 7.11 -14.72 2.18
N LYS A 99 7.22 -13.52 1.59
CA LYS A 99 8.25 -12.52 1.92
C LYS A 99 7.71 -11.17 2.44
N ILE A 100 6.43 -10.83 2.25
CA ILE A 100 5.89 -9.54 2.71
C ILE A 100 4.85 -9.73 3.82
N GLY A 101 5.17 -9.26 5.02
CA GLY A 101 4.31 -9.29 6.19
C GLY A 101 4.09 -10.69 6.77
N ILE A 102 3.16 -10.78 7.73
CA ILE A 102 2.93 -11.98 8.57
C ILE A 102 1.95 -12.97 7.91
N VAL A 103 1.20 -12.55 6.87
CA VAL A 103 0.15 -13.37 6.22
C VAL A 103 0.42 -13.45 4.72
N SER A 104 0.41 -14.67 4.18
CA SER A 104 0.47 -14.92 2.73
C SER A 104 -0.74 -14.32 2.02
N GLY A 105 -0.53 -13.52 0.97
CA GLY A 105 -1.64 -12.86 0.28
C GLY A 105 -1.19 -11.77 -0.68
N TYR A 106 -1.92 -10.67 -0.74
CA TYR A 106 -1.54 -9.49 -1.51
C TYR A 106 -1.03 -8.39 -0.59
N SER A 107 -0.14 -7.55 -1.11
CA SER A 107 0.37 -6.36 -0.42
C SER A 107 0.38 -5.17 -1.38
N TYR A 108 0.01 -3.99 -0.89
CA TYR A 108 0.32 -2.75 -1.60
C TYR A 108 1.79 -2.40 -1.42
N GLY A 109 2.34 -1.77 -2.45
CA GLY A 109 3.67 -1.18 -2.44
C GLY A 109 3.76 -0.04 -3.45
N ILE A 110 4.94 0.54 -3.58
CA ILE A 110 5.19 1.68 -4.46
C ILE A 110 6.21 1.26 -5.52
N CYS A 111 5.93 1.55 -6.79
CA CYS A 111 6.86 1.28 -7.88
C CYS A 111 8.06 2.24 -7.78
N THR A 112 9.27 1.70 -7.76
CA THR A 112 10.52 2.49 -7.77
C THR A 112 11.21 2.48 -9.12
N GLY A 113 10.59 1.86 -10.14
CA GLY A 113 11.15 1.60 -11.46
C GLY A 113 11.03 0.10 -11.77
N ALA A 114 12.12 -0.65 -11.59
CA ALA A 114 12.13 -2.11 -11.78
C ALA A 114 11.59 -2.92 -10.58
N HIS A 115 11.35 -2.25 -9.44
CA HIS A 115 10.97 -2.90 -8.19
C HIS A 115 9.72 -2.27 -7.58
N ILE A 116 9.10 -3.01 -6.66
CA ILE A 116 7.99 -2.59 -5.81
C ILE A 116 8.51 -2.58 -4.38
N VAL A 117 8.46 -1.43 -3.71
CA VAL A 117 8.80 -1.34 -2.28
C VAL A 117 7.56 -1.63 -1.43
N CYS A 118 7.69 -2.58 -0.52
CA CYS A 118 6.62 -3.06 0.36
C CYS A 118 7.13 -3.17 1.81
N PRO A 119 6.28 -3.09 2.84
CA PRO A 119 6.71 -3.36 4.21
C PRO A 119 6.94 -4.86 4.44
N GLY A 120 8.20 -5.24 4.65
CA GLY A 120 8.58 -6.55 5.18
C GLY A 120 8.58 -6.57 6.70
N ASN A 121 8.86 -7.73 7.30
CA ASN A 121 8.74 -7.91 8.76
C ASN A 121 9.67 -6.96 9.53
N ASP A 122 10.94 -6.88 9.13
CA ASP A 122 11.95 -6.09 9.84
C ASP A 122 12.23 -4.72 9.20
N ARG A 123 11.96 -4.59 7.90
CA ARG A 123 12.33 -3.44 7.07
C ARG A 123 11.51 -3.40 5.79
N LEU A 124 11.65 -2.33 5.01
CA LEU A 124 11.13 -2.31 3.64
C LEU A 124 11.85 -3.35 2.77
N GLU A 125 11.06 -4.07 1.97
CA GLU A 125 11.52 -5.06 1.01
C GLU A 125 11.22 -4.61 -0.41
N PHE A 126 12.09 -5.03 -1.34
CA PHE A 126 11.97 -4.72 -2.75
C PHE A 126 11.66 -6.01 -3.51
N LEU A 127 10.44 -6.08 -4.04
CA LEU A 127 10.05 -7.14 -4.95
C LEU A 127 10.30 -6.73 -6.40
N PRO A 128 10.52 -7.67 -7.32
CA PRO A 128 10.53 -7.34 -8.74
C PRO A 128 9.13 -6.88 -9.19
N LEU A 129 9.06 -5.93 -10.13
CA LEU A 129 7.78 -5.44 -10.66
C LEU A 129 6.94 -6.55 -11.31
N SER A 130 7.57 -7.64 -11.76
CA SER A 130 6.91 -8.84 -12.28
C SER A 130 5.98 -9.54 -11.28
N ASP A 131 6.16 -9.33 -9.98
CA ASP A 131 5.31 -9.90 -8.93
C ASP A 131 4.05 -9.03 -8.68
N GLY A 132 3.95 -7.89 -9.36
CA GLY A 132 2.78 -7.03 -9.35
C GLY A 132 1.61 -7.62 -10.13
N VAL A 133 0.40 -7.40 -9.63
CA VAL A 133 -0.87 -7.86 -10.19
C VAL A 133 -1.70 -6.70 -10.74
N ALA A 134 -1.64 -5.53 -10.11
CA ALA A 134 -2.35 -4.33 -10.54
C ALA A 134 -1.56 -3.09 -10.14
N ALA A 135 -1.69 -2.00 -10.90
CA ALA A 135 -1.07 -0.72 -10.59
C ALA A 135 -2.07 0.44 -10.68
N TRP A 136 -1.80 1.53 -9.96
CA TRP A 136 -2.58 2.76 -9.98
C TRP A 136 -1.64 3.94 -10.16
N ARG A 137 -2.02 4.83 -11.08
CA ARG A 137 -1.32 6.10 -11.29
C ARG A 137 -1.56 7.01 -10.10
N VAL A 138 -0.47 7.52 -9.52
CA VAL A 138 -0.51 8.43 -8.37
C VAL A 138 0.18 9.75 -8.71
#